data_AF-A0A1E7ZE13-F1
#
_entry.id   AF-A0A1E7ZE13-F1
#
_cell.length_a   1.000
_cell.length_b   1.000
_cell.length_c   1.000
_cell.angle_alpha   90.00
_cell.angle_beta   90.00
_cell.angle_gamma   90.00
#
_symmetry.space_group_name_H-M   'P 1'
#
loop_
_entity.id
_entity.type
_entity.pdbx_description
1 polymer ?
#
loop_
_entity_poly.entity_id
_entity_poly.type
_entity_poly.pdbx_seq_one_letter_code
_entity_poly.pdbx_strand_id
1 'polypeptide(L)'
;MQICTQKTLFICFYADNLIMNEQSPTLHRHPLAEITLPDREWSGELGRATQNGALFSLYLSIHCQPGSEPLRIIGAEEPTVPDDDFPARLNHYRRPALQAGTVEYQTSGVTSLLANSGAVAAFSLWQSMHPDPLSYRDNAQSIPPEVKVNCSLATQLRLSVSTSNQKSADETGLLDVIEKSNDLLSA
;
A
#
# COMPACT_ATOMS: atom_id res chain seq x y z
N MET A 1 6.46 36.50 55.25
CA MET A 1 5.78 37.81 55.12
C MET A 1 6.00 38.31 53.70
N GLN A 2 4.92 38.79 53.10
CA GLN A 2 4.61 39.10 51.69
C GLN A 2 5.63 39.87 50.79
N ILE A 3 5.62 39.46 49.51
CA ILE A 3 5.41 40.23 48.25
C ILE A 3 6.59 40.94 47.53
N CYS A 4 6.49 40.88 46.18
CA CYS A 4 7.04 41.75 45.12
C CYS A 4 8.50 41.49 44.69
N THR A 5 8.91 41.49 43.41
CA THR A 5 8.25 41.73 42.10
C THR A 5 9.22 41.29 40.99
N GLN A 6 8.65 40.92 39.83
CA GLN A 6 9.19 40.99 38.46
C GLN A 6 10.70 41.14 38.24
N LYS A 7 11.32 40.10 37.66
CA LYS A 7 12.66 40.16 37.07
C LYS A 7 12.55 39.98 35.56
N THR A 8 12.78 41.07 34.84
CA THR A 8 13.05 41.11 33.40
C THR A 8 14.30 40.28 33.12
N LEU A 9 14.21 39.27 32.25
CA LEU A 9 15.37 38.54 31.76
C LEU A 9 15.31 38.44 30.23
N PHE A 10 16.10 39.31 29.61
CA PHE A 10 16.69 39.11 28.29
C PHE A 10 17.49 37.81 28.33
N ILE A 11 17.20 36.85 27.43
CA ILE A 11 18.09 35.73 27.17
C ILE A 11 18.23 35.57 25.66
N CYS A 12 19.39 35.99 25.17
CA CYS A 12 19.95 35.61 23.88
C CYS A 12 20.20 34.09 23.89
N PHE A 13 19.64 33.37 22.92
CA PHE A 13 20.04 31.99 22.66
C PHE A 13 21.33 32.00 21.83
N TYR A 14 22.46 31.79 22.52
CA TYR A 14 23.69 31.31 21.91
C TYR A 14 23.74 29.80 22.12
N ALA A 15 24.00 29.06 21.05
CA ALA A 15 24.12 27.62 21.04
C ALA A 15 25.36 27.17 21.82
N ASP A 16 25.25 26.08 22.57
CA ASP A 16 26.14 24.91 22.46
C ASP A 16 25.79 23.85 23.52
N ASN A 17 25.60 22.61 23.03
CA ASN A 17 25.69 21.33 23.72
C ASN A 17 25.04 21.19 25.11
N LEU A 18 23.84 20.57 25.16
CA LEU A 18 23.48 19.65 26.25
C LEU A 18 22.35 18.70 25.84
N ILE A 19 22.67 17.41 25.92
CA ILE A 19 21.79 16.26 25.82
C ILE A 19 20.77 16.31 26.96
N MET A 20 19.48 16.29 26.66
CA MET A 20 18.46 15.81 27.59
C MET A 20 17.45 14.92 26.86
N ASN A 21 17.46 13.67 27.33
CA ASN A 21 16.52 12.59 27.08
C ASN A 21 15.20 12.92 27.79
N GLU A 22 14.06 12.87 27.10
CA GLU A 22 12.79 12.35 27.65
C GLU A 22 11.70 12.22 26.56
N GLN A 23 11.49 10.96 26.17
CA GLN A 23 10.22 10.29 25.86
C GLN A 23 9.28 10.88 24.80
N SER A 24 9.29 10.20 23.65
CA SER A 24 8.33 10.25 22.55
C SER A 24 6.89 9.86 22.96
N PRO A 25 5.90 10.31 22.19
CA PRO A 25 4.86 9.42 21.68
C PRO A 25 5.09 9.20 20.18
N THR A 26 5.44 7.97 19.83
CA THR A 26 5.62 7.50 18.46
C THR A 26 4.30 7.54 17.70
N LEU A 27 4.18 8.41 16.70
CA LEU A 27 3.28 8.19 15.59
C LEU A 27 4.14 7.97 14.34
N HIS A 28 4.29 6.70 13.99
CA HIS A 28 4.95 6.29 12.75
C HIS A 28 4.33 7.02 11.56
N ARG A 29 5.10 7.90 10.92
CA ARG A 29 4.81 8.35 9.55
C ARG A 29 5.98 7.94 8.66
N HIS A 30 5.61 7.25 7.61
CA HIS A 30 6.44 6.61 6.59
C HIS A 30 7.56 7.52 6.05
N PRO A 31 8.75 6.99 5.70
CA PRO A 31 9.71 7.71 4.89
C PRO A 31 9.23 7.59 3.44
N LEU A 32 8.25 8.40 3.05
CA LEU A 32 8.13 8.75 1.64
C LEU A 32 9.14 9.87 1.45
N ALA A 33 10.15 9.61 0.60
CA ALA A 33 11.00 10.65 0.07
C ALA A 33 10.09 11.70 -0.55
N GLU A 34 9.81 12.74 0.22
CA GLU A 34 9.21 13.97 -0.24
C GLU A 34 10.18 14.47 -1.30
N ILE A 35 9.81 14.31 -2.56
CA ILE A 35 10.40 15.10 -3.63
C ILE A 35 10.01 16.53 -3.24
N THR A 36 10.84 17.16 -2.43
CA THR A 36 10.74 18.57 -2.11
C THR A 36 10.96 19.26 -3.44
N LEU A 37 9.87 19.56 -4.15
CA LEU A 37 9.88 20.56 -5.19
C LEU A 37 10.59 21.76 -4.56
N PRO A 38 11.76 22.17 -5.06
CA PRO A 38 12.49 23.26 -4.43
C PRO A 38 11.56 24.47 -4.47
N ASP A 39 11.20 24.98 -3.30
CA ASP A 39 10.32 26.15 -3.20
C ASP A 39 10.98 27.29 -3.96
N ARG A 40 10.48 27.53 -5.18
CA ARG A 40 11.09 28.49 -6.11
C ARG A 40 11.04 29.91 -5.58
N GLU A 41 10.15 30.15 -4.61
CA GLU A 41 10.03 31.37 -3.82
C GLU A 41 11.30 31.65 -2.99
N TRP A 42 11.86 30.63 -2.35
CA TRP A 42 13.07 30.74 -1.53
C TRP A 42 14.37 30.54 -2.33
N SER A 43 14.29 29.93 -3.50
CA SER A 43 15.41 29.88 -4.46
C SER A 43 15.78 31.25 -5.04
N GLY A 44 14.91 32.25 -4.91
CA GLY A 44 15.07 33.58 -5.50
C GLY A 44 14.86 33.63 -7.02
N GLU A 45 14.57 32.50 -7.67
CA GLU A 45 14.33 32.39 -9.11
C GLU A 45 13.11 33.22 -9.54
N LEU A 46 12.02 33.16 -8.77
CA LEU A 46 10.81 33.98 -9.00
C LEU A 46 11.06 35.48 -8.80
N GLY A 47 11.89 35.84 -7.81
CA GLY A 47 12.30 37.24 -7.58
C GLY A 47 13.15 37.81 -8.72
N ARG A 48 13.93 36.96 -9.39
CA ARG A 48 14.71 37.34 -10.59
C ARG A 48 13.83 37.43 -11.84
N ALA A 49 12.90 36.50 -12.01
CA ALA A 49 11.98 36.47 -13.15
C ALA A 49 11.05 37.70 -13.21
N THR A 50 10.66 38.23 -12.04
CA THR A 50 9.75 39.38 -11.93
C THR A 50 10.41 40.74 -12.19
N GLN A 51 11.73 40.78 -12.47
CA GLN A 51 12.54 41.99 -12.68
C GLN A 51 12.52 43.02 -11.53
N ASN A 52 11.73 42.78 -10.49
CA ASN A 52 11.56 43.63 -9.31
C ASN A 52 11.57 42.78 -8.04
N GLY A 53 12.72 42.19 -7.75
CA GLY A 53 12.90 41.30 -6.60
C GLY A 53 12.65 41.97 -5.24
N ALA A 54 12.80 43.29 -5.14
CA ALA A 54 12.53 44.03 -3.91
C ALA A 54 11.03 44.05 -3.56
N LEU A 55 10.15 44.30 -4.56
CA LEU A 55 8.71 44.21 -4.34
C LEU A 55 8.25 42.78 -4.07
N PHE A 56 8.85 41.79 -4.75
CA PHE A 56 8.57 40.38 -4.50
C PHE A 56 8.96 39.96 -3.07
N SER A 57 10.14 40.35 -2.61
CA SER A 57 10.59 40.08 -1.24
C SER A 57 9.69 40.75 -0.19
N LEU A 58 9.22 41.97 -0.47
CA LEU A 58 8.26 42.65 0.39
C LEU A 58 6.94 41.89 0.45
N TYR A 59 6.42 41.45 -0.71
CA TYR A 59 5.20 40.67 -0.80
C TYR A 59 5.30 39.36 0.00
N LEU A 60 6.41 38.62 -0.15
CA LEU A 60 6.67 37.42 0.67
C LEU A 60 6.71 37.73 2.16
N SER A 61 7.36 38.82 2.58
CA SER A 61 7.44 39.17 4.01
C SER A 61 6.09 39.51 4.64
N ILE A 62 5.13 40.00 3.85
CA ILE A 62 3.77 40.29 4.30
C ILE A 62 2.97 38.98 4.43
N HIS A 63 3.17 38.03 3.51
CA HIS A 63 2.40 36.79 3.44
C HIS A 63 2.98 35.64 4.28
N CYS A 64 4.28 35.63 4.58
CA CYS A 64 4.95 34.59 5.38
C CYS A 64 5.01 34.93 6.89
N GLN A 65 4.09 35.75 7.39
CA GLN A 65 4.05 36.08 8.83
C GLN A 65 3.64 34.84 9.65
N PRO A 66 4.27 34.60 10.81
CA PRO A 66 3.89 33.48 11.68
C PRO A 66 2.43 33.65 12.13
N GLY A 67 1.58 32.71 11.73
CA GLY A 67 0.12 32.74 11.99
C GLY A 67 -0.74 33.16 10.79
N SER A 68 -0.14 33.51 9.65
CA SER A 68 -0.86 33.68 8.38
C SER A 68 -1.03 32.32 7.70
N GLU A 69 -2.23 32.03 7.18
CA GLU A 69 -2.43 30.85 6.36
C GLU A 69 -1.74 31.04 4.99
N PRO A 70 -0.93 30.06 4.54
CA PRO A 70 -0.27 30.17 3.24
C PRO A 70 -1.30 30.24 2.12
N LEU A 71 -1.02 31.04 1.08
CA LEU A 71 -1.84 31.11 -0.11
C LEU A 71 -1.82 29.76 -0.83
N ARG A 72 -2.92 29.01 -0.75
CA ARG A 72 -3.07 27.74 -1.48
C ARG A 72 -3.75 28.03 -2.81
N ILE A 73 -3.01 27.85 -3.89
CA ILE A 73 -3.60 27.84 -5.24
C ILE A 73 -4.34 26.50 -5.37
N ILE A 74 -5.66 26.54 -5.21
CA ILE A 74 -6.51 25.37 -5.44
C ILE A 74 -6.53 25.16 -6.95
N GLY A 75 -5.83 24.14 -7.45
CA GLY A 75 -6.00 23.68 -8.82
C GLY A 75 -7.46 23.28 -9.05
N ALA A 76 -7.98 23.52 -10.25
CA ALA A 76 -9.34 23.12 -10.59
C ALA A 76 -9.55 21.66 -10.21
N GLU A 77 -10.53 21.42 -9.33
CA GLU A 77 -10.83 20.10 -8.78
C GLU A 77 -11.24 19.20 -9.96
N GLU A 78 -10.37 18.24 -10.33
CA GLU A 78 -10.75 17.22 -11.29
C GLU A 78 -11.98 16.49 -10.74
N PRO A 79 -13.00 16.24 -11.59
CA PRO A 79 -14.21 15.60 -11.14
C PRO A 79 -13.86 14.24 -10.52
N THR A 80 -14.18 14.08 -9.24
CA THR A 80 -14.01 12.82 -8.52
C THR A 80 -14.92 11.78 -9.16
N VAL A 81 -14.35 10.94 -10.02
CA VAL A 81 -15.03 9.73 -10.49
C VAL A 81 -15.09 8.77 -9.30
N PRO A 82 -16.30 8.37 -8.83
CA PRO A 82 -16.41 7.36 -7.80
C PRO A 82 -15.94 6.03 -8.39
N ASP A 83 -14.71 5.67 -8.08
CA ASP A 83 -14.12 4.37 -8.37
C ASP A 83 -14.09 3.59 -7.05
N ASP A 84 -15.18 2.88 -6.75
CA ASP A 84 -15.32 2.08 -5.53
C ASP A 84 -14.22 1.02 -5.39
N ASP A 85 -13.62 0.62 -6.52
CA ASP A 85 -12.53 -0.34 -6.60
C ASP A 85 -11.13 0.31 -6.63
N PHE A 86 -11.02 1.64 -6.59
CA PHE A 86 -9.75 2.36 -6.54
C PHE A 86 -8.78 1.84 -5.45
N PRO A 87 -9.21 1.66 -4.18
CA PRO A 87 -8.34 1.11 -3.15
C PRO A 87 -8.03 -0.39 -3.35
N ALA A 88 -8.84 -1.12 -4.12
CA ALA A 88 -8.54 -2.49 -4.49
C ALA A 88 -7.45 -2.55 -5.59
N ARG A 89 -7.46 -1.60 -6.54
CA ARG A 89 -6.45 -1.50 -7.61
C ARG A 89 -5.05 -1.15 -7.11
N LEU A 90 -4.92 -0.30 -6.08
CA LEU A 90 -3.61 0.04 -5.51
C LEU A 90 -2.99 -1.10 -4.68
N ASN A 91 -3.81 -2.03 -4.20
CA ASN A 91 -3.33 -3.11 -3.34
C ASN A 91 -3.07 -4.37 -4.16
N HIS A 92 -1.79 -4.66 -4.41
CA HIS A 92 -1.35 -5.91 -5.04
C HIS A 92 -1.37 -7.12 -4.11
N TYR A 93 -1.64 -6.92 -2.82
CA TYR A 93 -1.79 -8.00 -1.85
C TYR A 93 -3.20 -8.57 -1.89
N ARG A 94 -3.27 -9.90 -1.79
CA ARG A 94 -4.52 -10.63 -1.56
C ARG A 94 -5.20 -10.10 -0.30
N ARG A 95 -6.47 -9.71 -0.40
CA ARG A 95 -7.32 -9.39 0.76
C ARG A 95 -7.98 -10.68 1.25
N PRO A 96 -7.84 -11.04 2.55
CA PRO A 96 -8.61 -12.15 3.11
C PRO A 96 -10.10 -11.79 3.08
N ALA A 97 -10.96 -12.78 2.85
CA ALA A 97 -12.40 -12.57 2.92
C ALA A 97 -12.78 -12.21 4.38
N LEU A 98 -13.53 -11.12 4.56
CA LEU A 98 -13.94 -10.64 5.87
C LEU A 98 -15.11 -11.43 6.47
N GLN A 99 -15.82 -12.20 5.64
CA GLN A 99 -16.96 -13.00 6.02
C GLN A 99 -17.01 -14.30 5.23
N ALA A 100 -17.60 -15.33 5.83
CA ALA A 100 -17.91 -16.58 5.13
C ALA A 100 -19.10 -16.36 4.18
N GLY A 101 -18.96 -16.78 2.93
CA GLY A 101 -20.05 -16.81 1.96
C GLY A 101 -20.96 -18.03 2.17
N THR A 102 -22.04 -18.09 1.40
CA THR A 102 -23.04 -19.17 1.49
C THR A 102 -22.49 -20.53 1.06
N VAL A 103 -21.52 -20.54 0.14
CA VAL A 103 -20.86 -21.76 -0.35
C VAL A 103 -20.00 -22.39 0.74
N GLU A 104 -19.25 -21.56 1.48
CA GLU A 104 -18.38 -22.00 2.57
C GLU A 104 -19.19 -22.66 3.69
N TYR A 105 -20.35 -22.09 4.03
CA TYR A 105 -21.27 -22.72 4.99
C TYR A 105 -21.74 -24.12 4.53
N GLN A 106 -22.03 -24.31 3.24
CA GLN A 106 -22.41 -25.62 2.72
C GLN A 106 -21.26 -26.62 2.79
N THR A 107 -20.04 -26.18 2.47
CA THR A 107 -18.85 -27.05 2.53
C THR A 107 -18.50 -27.48 3.95
N SER A 108 -18.77 -26.65 4.97
CA SER A 108 -18.46 -26.94 6.37
C SER A 108 -19.09 -28.26 6.86
N GLY A 109 -20.32 -28.56 6.42
CA GLY A 109 -21.01 -29.81 6.75
C GLY A 109 -20.26 -31.04 6.22
N VAL A 110 -19.83 -30.99 4.95
CA VAL A 110 -19.04 -32.05 4.31
C VAL A 110 -17.68 -32.21 4.99
N THR A 111 -17.03 -31.09 5.34
CA THR A 111 -15.75 -31.09 6.06
C THR A 111 -15.87 -31.81 7.41
N SER A 112 -16.93 -31.54 8.17
CA SER A 112 -17.18 -32.23 9.46
C SER A 112 -17.41 -33.74 9.30
N LEU A 113 -18.12 -34.15 8.25
CA LEU A 113 -18.36 -35.55 7.94
C LEU A 113 -17.05 -36.28 7.60
N LEU A 114 -16.20 -35.66 6.78
CA LEU A 114 -14.91 -36.20 6.40
C LEU A 114 -13.94 -36.26 7.58
N ALA A 115 -13.94 -35.25 8.45
CA ALA A 115 -13.14 -35.25 9.67
C ALA A 115 -13.49 -36.46 10.57
N ASN A 116 -14.77 -36.79 10.68
CA ASN A 116 -15.25 -37.92 11.48
C ASN A 116 -15.05 -39.29 10.80
N SER A 117 -14.81 -39.32 9.48
CA SER A 117 -14.67 -40.57 8.72
C SER A 117 -13.35 -41.31 8.95
N GLY A 118 -12.34 -40.65 9.53
CA GLY A 118 -10.99 -41.21 9.73
C GLY A 118 -10.14 -41.30 8.45
N ALA A 119 -10.67 -40.95 7.29
CA ALA A 119 -9.94 -40.96 6.02
C ALA A 119 -9.06 -39.71 5.84
N VAL A 120 -7.88 -39.70 6.48
CA VAL A 120 -6.97 -38.55 6.52
C VAL A 120 -6.55 -38.05 5.13
N ALA A 121 -6.27 -38.95 4.19
CA ALA A 121 -5.89 -38.58 2.82
C ALA A 121 -7.03 -37.88 2.06
N ALA A 122 -8.27 -38.36 2.21
CA ALA A 122 -9.43 -37.76 1.58
C ALA A 122 -9.79 -36.41 2.23
N PHE A 123 -9.66 -36.33 3.55
CA PHE A 123 -9.88 -35.08 4.30
C PHE A 123 -8.87 -33.99 3.91
N SER A 124 -7.58 -34.31 3.87
CA SER A 124 -6.53 -33.37 3.47
C SER A 124 -6.68 -32.90 2.02
N LEU A 125 -7.05 -33.80 1.10
CA LEU A 125 -7.40 -33.44 -0.27
C LEU A 125 -8.60 -32.48 -0.29
N TRP A 126 -9.67 -32.82 0.42
CA TRP A 126 -10.89 -31.99 0.47
C TRP A 126 -10.59 -30.57 0.96
N GLN A 127 -9.84 -30.44 2.05
CA GLN A 127 -9.45 -29.15 2.63
C GLN A 127 -8.57 -28.33 1.68
N SER A 128 -7.74 -28.99 0.86
CA SER A 128 -6.92 -28.29 -0.15
C SER A 128 -7.73 -27.77 -1.33
N MET A 129 -8.85 -28.44 -1.67
CA MET A 129 -9.74 -28.02 -2.76
C MET A 129 -10.79 -27.00 -2.31
N HIS A 130 -11.22 -27.08 -1.04
CA HIS A 130 -12.22 -26.20 -0.43
C HIS A 130 -11.60 -25.54 0.81
N PRO A 131 -10.75 -24.53 0.60
CA PRO A 131 -10.13 -23.79 1.70
C PRO A 131 -11.18 -23.06 2.54
N ASP A 132 -10.94 -22.96 3.85
CA ASP A 132 -11.77 -22.15 4.74
C ASP A 132 -11.67 -20.64 4.36
N PRO A 133 -12.73 -19.84 4.61
CA PRO A 133 -12.82 -18.43 4.18
C PRO A 133 -11.72 -17.51 4.74
N LEU A 134 -11.04 -17.93 5.81
CA LEU A 134 -9.93 -17.22 6.43
C LEU A 134 -8.58 -17.94 6.25
N SER A 135 -8.53 -18.97 5.41
CA SER A 135 -7.30 -19.70 5.19
C SER A 135 -6.28 -18.85 4.43
N TYR A 136 -5.02 -18.98 4.80
CA TYR A 136 -3.92 -18.34 4.08
C TYR A 136 -3.79 -18.87 2.64
N ARG A 137 -4.24 -20.11 2.40
CA ARG A 137 -4.12 -20.83 1.13
C ARG A 137 -5.48 -20.96 0.43
N ASP A 138 -6.10 -19.83 0.11
CA ASP A 138 -7.36 -19.82 -0.65
C ASP A 138 -7.08 -19.91 -2.17
N ASN A 139 -6.39 -20.96 -2.61
CA ASN A 139 -6.24 -21.25 -4.04
C ASN A 139 -6.65 -22.70 -4.28
N ALA A 140 -7.93 -22.87 -4.62
CA ALA A 140 -8.53 -24.17 -4.90
C ALA A 140 -7.84 -24.94 -6.06
N GLN A 141 -7.08 -24.25 -6.92
CA GLN A 141 -6.35 -24.89 -8.01
C GLN A 141 -4.96 -25.37 -7.61
N SER A 142 -4.43 -24.92 -6.47
CA SER A 142 -3.09 -25.23 -6.01
C SER A 142 -3.10 -26.26 -4.89
N ILE A 143 -3.20 -27.54 -5.27
CA ILE A 143 -3.09 -28.65 -4.32
C ILE A 143 -1.59 -28.93 -4.05
N PRO A 144 -1.17 -28.98 -2.77
CA PRO A 144 0.22 -29.24 -2.42
C PRO A 144 0.67 -30.67 -2.78
N PRO A 145 1.94 -30.88 -3.15
CA PRO A 145 2.43 -32.16 -3.65
C PRO A 145 2.36 -33.28 -2.60
N GLU A 146 2.56 -32.96 -1.32
CA GLU A 146 2.45 -33.92 -0.23
C GLU A 146 1.04 -34.52 -0.10
N VAL A 147 0.00 -33.73 -0.37
CA VAL A 147 -1.39 -34.20 -0.36
C VAL A 147 -1.66 -35.05 -1.60
N LYS A 148 -1.12 -34.67 -2.76
CA LYS A 148 -1.26 -35.46 -4.00
C LYS A 148 -0.68 -36.87 -3.84
N VAL A 149 0.53 -36.99 -3.30
CA VAL A 149 1.21 -38.28 -3.14
C VAL A 149 0.48 -39.19 -2.15
N ASN A 150 -0.16 -38.63 -1.12
CA ASN A 150 -0.92 -39.40 -0.13
C ASN A 150 -2.30 -39.87 -0.61
N CYS A 151 -2.78 -39.37 -1.76
CA CYS A 151 -4.06 -39.78 -2.31
C CYS A 151 -3.99 -41.13 -3.04
N SER A 152 -5.15 -41.73 -3.30
CA SER A 152 -5.22 -42.97 -4.09
C SER A 152 -4.65 -42.78 -5.50
N LEU A 153 -4.09 -43.83 -6.09
CA LEU A 153 -3.50 -43.78 -7.43
C LEU A 153 -4.48 -43.27 -8.50
N ALA A 154 -5.76 -43.69 -8.42
CA ALA A 154 -6.80 -43.22 -9.33
C ALA A 154 -7.00 -41.69 -9.22
N THR A 155 -6.94 -41.14 -8.01
CA THR A 155 -7.02 -39.70 -7.75
C THR A 155 -5.78 -38.97 -8.28
N GLN A 156 -4.58 -39.53 -8.06
CA GLN A 156 -3.33 -38.97 -8.55
C GLN A 156 -3.32 -38.80 -10.07
N LEU A 157 -3.73 -39.84 -10.80
CA LEU A 157 -3.82 -39.81 -12.27
C LEU A 157 -4.85 -38.78 -12.77
N ARG A 158 -5.97 -38.60 -12.06
CA ARG A 158 -6.95 -37.57 -12.43
C ARG A 158 -6.41 -36.16 -12.21
N LEU A 159 -5.70 -35.94 -11.11
CA LEU A 159 -5.10 -34.63 -10.78
C LEU A 159 -3.92 -34.26 -11.68
N SER A 160 -3.16 -35.24 -12.18
CA SER A 160 -2.07 -34.97 -13.13
C SER A 160 -2.60 -34.52 -14.49
N VAL A 161 -3.70 -35.14 -14.97
CA VAL A 161 -4.35 -34.75 -16.23
C VAL A 161 -4.88 -33.32 -16.17
N SER A 162 -5.54 -32.91 -15.08
CA SER A 162 -6.05 -31.53 -14.95
C SER A 162 -4.94 -30.48 -14.88
N THR A 163 -3.76 -30.83 -14.34
CA THR A 163 -2.61 -29.92 -14.26
C THR A 163 -1.94 -29.73 -15.64
N SER A 164 -2.06 -30.68 -16.56
CA SER A 164 -1.41 -30.62 -17.89
C SER A 164 -1.92 -29.50 -18.81
N ASN A 165 -3.04 -28.84 -18.47
CA ASN A 165 -3.55 -27.67 -19.19
C ASN A 165 -2.82 -26.36 -18.86
N GLN A 166 -1.75 -26.38 -18.04
CA GLN A 166 -0.86 -25.24 -17.91
C GLN A 166 -0.16 -24.99 -19.26
N LYS A 167 -0.70 -24.04 -20.01
CA LYS A 167 -0.11 -23.51 -21.23
C LYS A 167 1.30 -23.00 -20.87
N SER A 168 2.34 -23.54 -21.53
CA SER A 168 3.69 -23.00 -21.39
C SER A 168 3.64 -21.52 -21.73
N ALA A 169 4.03 -20.66 -20.78
CA ALA A 169 4.17 -19.25 -21.06
C ALA A 169 5.26 -19.09 -22.13
N ASP A 170 4.88 -18.60 -23.30
CA ASP A 170 5.84 -18.25 -24.32
C ASP A 170 6.48 -16.92 -23.92
N GLU A 171 7.66 -16.99 -23.30
CA GLU A 171 8.40 -15.83 -22.83
C GLU A 171 8.85 -14.92 -23.99
N THR A 172 8.84 -15.41 -25.24
CA THR A 172 9.22 -14.62 -26.41
C THR A 172 8.14 -13.63 -26.85
N GLY A 173 6.88 -13.82 -26.45
CA GLY A 173 5.78 -12.91 -26.77
C GLY A 173 5.87 -11.53 -26.09
N LEU A 174 6.76 -11.36 -25.11
CA LEU A 174 7.04 -10.05 -24.49
C LEU A 174 7.75 -9.09 -25.44
N LEU A 175 8.57 -9.61 -26.37
CA LEU A 175 9.28 -8.79 -27.36
C LEU A 175 8.30 -8.08 -28.30
N ASP A 176 7.25 -8.80 -28.74
CA ASP A 176 6.18 -8.25 -29.59
C ASP A 176 5.37 -7.14 -28.90
N VAL A 177 5.24 -7.19 -27.58
CA VAL A 177 4.54 -6.16 -26.79
C VAL A 177 5.39 -4.90 -26.66
N ILE A 178 6.70 -5.07 -26.43
CA ILE A 178 7.65 -3.95 -26.33
C ILE A 178 7.75 -3.22 -27.66
N GLU A 179 7.86 -3.93 -28.78
CA GLU A 179 7.94 -3.34 -30.11
C GLU A 179 6.68 -2.52 -30.44
N LYS A 180 5.49 -3.10 -30.23
CA LYS A 180 4.21 -2.37 -30.42
C LYS A 180 4.04 -1.17 -29.50
N SER A 181 4.57 -1.22 -28.28
CA SER A 181 4.50 -0.09 -27.35
C SER A 181 5.36 1.10 -27.78
N ASN A 182 6.52 0.84 -28.40
CA ASN A 182 7.39 1.89 -28.94
C ASN A 182 6.72 2.57 -30.14
N ASP A 183 6.07 1.80 -31.02
CA ASP A 183 5.34 2.35 -32.16
C ASP A 183 4.24 3.32 -31.70
N LEU A 184 3.48 2.98 -30.65
CA LEU A 184 2.43 3.84 -30.09
C LEU A 184 2.96 5.12 -29.42
N LEU A 185 4.17 5.10 -28.86
CA LEU A 185 4.78 6.27 -28.22
C LEU A 185 5.45 7.22 -29.23
N SER A 186 5.72 6.72 -30.44
CA SER A 186 6.34 7.49 -31.52
C SER A 186 5.35 8.18 -32.46
N ALA A 187 4.05 7.87 -32.34
CA ALA A 187 2.95 8.47 -33.08
C ALA A 187 2.33 9.67 -32.34
#